data_AF-A0AAQ4PH12-F1
#
_entry.id   AF-A0AAQ4PH12-F1
#
_cell.length_a   1.000
_cell.length_b   1.000
_cell.length_c   1.000
_cell.angle_alpha   90.00
_cell.angle_beta   90.00
_cell.angle_gamma   90.00
#
_symmetry.space_group_name_H-M   'P 1'
#
loop_
_entity.id
_entity.type
_entity.pdbx_description
1 polymer ?
#
loop_
_entity_poly.entity_id
_entity_poly.type
_entity_poly.pdbx_seq_one_letter_code
_entity_poly.pdbx_strand_id
1 'polypeptide(L)'
;MTQEDQDTNRLIEEMFGPRVWDYTIVLFTYGDRLAHKNINDVISESDGNLRNFIRKCSGGFHVFDNKSPEDQDQVTSFVSKIQTLVALNGGGHYDNSLYPQVERWIRKEQERILARRKNEIVGQERALLERFQGEELEEEKNQLWRREEDKSRVAAEKAVRSFLYMPIFILFLGAIAMVAFFNQLPIPYLEAGILVIALIFLYVTRESILPKIPGLLQRIQWPEMLTPRH
;
A
#
# COMPACT_ATOMS: atom_id res chain seq x y z
N MET A 1 6.19 12.27 18.25
CA MET A 1 5.83 11.88 16.88
C MET A 1 6.40 12.91 15.93
N THR A 2 7.28 12.47 15.04
CA THR A 2 7.96 13.33 14.06
C THR A 2 6.99 13.75 12.95
N GLN A 3 7.40 14.71 12.10
CA GLN A 3 6.61 15.06 10.91
C GLN A 3 6.53 13.88 9.93
N GLU A 4 7.60 13.11 9.80
CA GLU A 4 7.66 11.91 8.95
C GLU A 4 6.62 10.86 9.39
N ASP A 5 6.45 10.65 10.70
CA ASP A 5 5.42 9.75 11.23
C ASP A 5 4.01 10.23 10.87
N GLN A 6 3.76 11.55 10.94
CA GLN A 6 2.45 12.12 10.61
C GLN A 6 2.12 12.00 9.13
N ASP A 7 3.09 12.27 8.27
CA ASP A 7 2.93 12.13 6.82
C ASP A 7 2.73 10.67 6.43
N THR A 8 3.46 9.75 7.07
CA THR A 8 3.28 8.30 6.92
C THR A 8 1.89 7.86 7.35
N ASN A 9 1.39 8.33 8.50
CA ASN A 9 0.04 8.04 8.96
C ASN A 9 -1.03 8.55 7.99
N ARG A 10 -0.87 9.76 7.45
CA ARG A 10 -1.80 10.28 6.43
C ARG A 10 -1.81 9.38 5.19
N LEU A 11 -0.65 8.98 4.72
CA LEU A 11 -0.53 8.11 3.57
C LEU A 11 -1.17 6.73 3.82
N ILE A 12 -0.96 6.12 4.98
CA ILE A 12 -1.60 4.86 5.36
C ILE A 12 -3.13 5.00 5.29
N GLU A 13 -3.68 6.10 5.80
CA GLU A 13 -5.11 6.36 5.74
C GLU A 13 -5.62 6.62 4.31
N GLU A 14 -4.84 7.28 3.46
CA GLU A 14 -5.19 7.46 2.05
C GLU A 14 -5.18 6.14 1.27
N MET A 15 -4.30 5.21 1.63
CA MET A 15 -4.17 3.90 0.98
C MET A 15 -5.19 2.88 1.50
N PHE A 16 -5.35 2.77 2.82
CA PHE A 16 -6.18 1.77 3.51
C PHE A 16 -7.50 2.34 4.03
N GLY A 17 -7.79 3.62 3.77
CA GLY A 17 -8.98 4.25 4.29
C GLY A 17 -8.93 4.52 5.81
N PRO A 18 -9.89 5.30 6.32
CA PRO A 18 -9.88 5.79 7.71
C PRO A 18 -10.04 4.69 8.75
N ARG A 19 -10.63 3.54 8.38
CA ARG A 19 -10.87 2.41 9.28
C ARG A 19 -9.65 1.52 9.49
N VAL A 20 -8.52 1.79 8.84
CA VAL A 20 -7.27 1.04 9.06
C VAL A 20 -6.86 1.05 10.54
N TRP A 21 -7.10 2.15 11.25
CA TRP A 21 -6.74 2.29 12.66
C TRP A 21 -7.59 1.42 13.60
N ASP A 22 -8.77 0.97 13.16
CA ASP A 22 -9.57 -0.02 13.90
C ASP A 22 -8.85 -1.37 13.99
N TYR A 23 -7.89 -1.64 13.10
CA TYR A 23 -7.14 -2.89 12.99
C TYR A 23 -5.64 -2.74 13.31
N THR A 24 -5.22 -1.58 13.84
CA THR A 24 -3.80 -1.29 14.11
C THR A 24 -3.45 -1.43 15.59
N ILE A 25 -2.29 -2.02 15.88
CA ILE A 25 -1.61 -1.98 17.18
C ILE A 25 -0.29 -1.22 16.99
N VAL A 26 -0.02 -0.23 17.83
CA VAL A 26 1.27 0.49 17.83
C VAL A 26 2.31 -0.35 18.56
N LEU A 27 3.43 -0.67 17.90
CA LEU A 27 4.50 -1.45 18.50
C LEU A 27 5.66 -0.56 18.92
N PHE A 28 6.02 -0.62 20.20
CA PHE A 28 7.24 -0.02 20.73
C PHE A 28 8.31 -1.10 20.86
N THR A 29 9.40 -0.93 20.12
CA THR A 29 10.62 -1.73 20.25
C THR A 29 11.60 -1.07 21.22
N TYR A 30 12.55 -1.84 21.74
CA TYR A 30 13.55 -1.38 22.73
C TYR A 30 12.95 -1.01 24.09
N GLY A 31 11.97 -1.79 24.58
CA GLY A 31 11.42 -1.62 25.93
C GLY A 31 12.50 -1.63 27.03
N ASP A 32 13.61 -2.32 26.79
CA ASP A 32 14.79 -2.38 27.66
C ASP A 32 15.47 -1.02 27.89
N ARG A 33 15.24 -0.03 26.99
CA ARG A 33 15.84 1.30 27.08
C ARG A 33 15.00 2.28 27.89
N LEU A 34 13.87 1.86 28.43
CA LEU A 34 12.97 2.71 29.22
C LEU A 34 13.56 3.15 30.57
N ALA A 35 14.82 2.80 30.91
CA ALA A 35 15.53 3.25 32.11
C ALA A 35 14.70 3.06 33.42
N HIS A 36 13.96 1.96 33.50
CA HIS A 36 13.01 1.62 34.58
C HIS A 36 11.73 2.48 34.66
N LYS A 37 11.46 3.36 33.68
CA LYS A 37 10.15 4.02 33.54
C LYS A 37 9.12 3.08 32.93
N ASN A 38 7.87 3.19 33.37
CA ASN A 38 6.76 2.51 32.73
C ASN A 38 6.49 3.17 31.36
N ILE A 39 6.24 2.37 30.32
CA ILE A 39 5.87 2.88 28.99
C ILE A 39 4.64 3.80 29.05
N ASN A 40 3.70 3.55 29.96
CA ASN A 40 2.55 4.41 30.16
C ASN A 40 2.97 5.82 30.58
N ASP A 41 3.97 5.94 31.46
CA ASP A 41 4.49 7.23 31.90
C ASP A 41 5.16 7.95 30.73
N VAL A 42 5.97 7.23 29.94
CA VAL A 42 6.62 7.78 28.75
C VAL A 42 5.59 8.29 27.74
N ILE A 43 4.53 7.52 27.45
CA ILE A 43 3.44 7.96 26.57
C ILE A 43 2.72 9.17 27.16
N SER A 44 2.47 9.18 28.48
CA SER A 44 1.82 10.29 29.16
C SER A 44 2.63 11.59 29.06
N GLU A 45 3.95 11.51 29.16
CA GLU A 45 4.91 12.61 29.07
C GLU A 45 5.20 13.04 27.62
N SER A 46 4.89 12.18 26.64
CA SER A 46 5.15 12.43 25.21
C SER A 46 4.30 13.57 24.63
N ASP A 47 4.59 13.98 23.38
CA ASP A 47 3.79 15.00 22.72
C ASP A 47 2.34 14.55 22.47
N GLY A 48 1.45 15.53 22.33
CA GLY A 48 0.03 15.27 22.12
C GLY A 48 -0.28 14.49 20.84
N ASN A 49 0.57 14.58 19.81
CA ASN A 49 0.33 13.86 18.56
C ASN A 49 0.54 12.36 18.74
N LEU A 50 1.59 11.95 19.46
CA LEU A 50 1.81 10.52 19.78
C LEU A 50 0.64 9.94 20.60
N ARG A 51 0.21 10.65 21.65
CA ARG A 51 -0.93 10.21 22.48
C ARG A 51 -2.21 10.09 21.67
N ASN A 52 -2.50 11.06 20.81
CA ASN A 52 -3.68 11.05 19.95
C ASN A 52 -3.62 9.91 18.93
N PHE A 53 -2.43 9.62 18.37
CA PHE A 53 -2.24 8.53 17.44
C PHE A 53 -2.48 7.15 18.09
N ILE A 54 -1.92 6.92 19.28
CA ILE A 54 -2.14 5.67 20.03
C ILE A 54 -3.64 5.49 20.35
N ARG A 55 -4.33 6.57 20.74
CA ARG A 55 -5.78 6.55 20.98
C ARG A 55 -6.61 6.29 19.73
N LYS A 56 -6.11 6.68 18.57
CA LYS A 56 -6.75 6.43 17.27
C LYS A 56 -6.69 4.94 16.90
N CYS A 57 -5.63 4.25 17.32
CA CYS A 57 -5.45 2.83 17.07
C CYS A 57 -6.27 2.01 18.08
N SER A 58 -7.26 1.25 17.62
CA SER A 58 -8.13 0.44 18.51
C SER A 58 -7.36 -0.67 19.22
N GLY A 59 -6.25 -1.12 18.65
CA GLY A 59 -5.31 -2.03 19.30
C GLY A 59 -4.45 -1.38 20.39
N GLY A 60 -4.51 -0.05 20.54
CA GLY A 60 -3.65 0.71 21.45
C GLY A 60 -2.18 0.49 21.11
N PHE A 61 -1.37 0.13 22.11
CA PHE A 61 0.05 -0.14 21.92
C PHE A 61 0.53 -1.42 22.62
N HIS A 62 1.65 -1.98 22.17
CA HIS A 62 2.36 -3.10 22.80
C HIS A 62 3.87 -2.82 22.83
N VAL A 63 4.59 -3.41 23.79
CA VAL A 63 6.02 -3.18 23.97
C VAL A 63 6.74 -4.53 23.89
N PHE A 64 7.79 -4.59 23.07
CA PHE A 64 8.74 -5.70 23.07
C PHE A 64 10.04 -5.32 23.76
N ASP A 65 10.52 -6.20 24.63
CA ASP A 65 11.87 -6.17 25.17
C ASP A 65 12.78 -7.01 24.25
N ASN A 66 13.65 -6.31 23.53
CA ASN A 66 14.55 -6.95 22.56
C ASN A 66 15.80 -7.58 23.20
N LYS A 67 15.99 -7.45 24.53
CA LYS A 67 17.11 -8.08 25.25
C LYS A 67 16.81 -9.50 25.74
N SER A 68 15.55 -9.89 25.77
CA SER A 68 15.11 -11.24 26.16
C SER A 68 14.29 -11.88 25.02
N PRO A 69 14.90 -12.12 23.84
CA PRO A 69 14.21 -12.72 22.70
C PRO A 69 13.68 -14.13 22.97
N GLU A 70 14.22 -14.82 23.98
CA GLU A 70 13.76 -16.13 24.46
C GLU A 70 12.45 -16.07 25.26
N ASP A 71 12.03 -14.89 25.70
CA ASP A 71 10.80 -14.70 26.48
C ASP A 71 9.55 -14.84 25.60
N GLN A 72 9.04 -16.08 25.53
CA GLN A 72 7.83 -16.40 24.80
C GLN A 72 6.56 -15.78 25.41
N ASP A 73 6.59 -15.30 26.64
CA ASP A 73 5.42 -14.69 27.28
C ASP A 73 5.08 -13.35 26.62
N GLN A 74 6.07 -12.62 26.10
CA GLN A 74 5.85 -11.39 25.34
C GLN A 74 5.10 -11.66 24.04
N VAL A 75 5.50 -12.72 23.32
CA VAL A 75 4.81 -13.15 22.09
C VAL A 75 3.39 -13.61 22.43
N THR A 76 3.21 -14.39 23.49
CA THR A 76 1.91 -14.88 23.93
C THR A 76 0.95 -13.73 24.31
N SER A 77 1.47 -12.73 25.03
CA SER A 77 0.74 -11.51 25.38
C SER A 77 0.36 -10.70 24.14
N PHE A 78 1.27 -10.56 23.17
CA PHE A 78 0.99 -9.89 21.91
C PHE A 78 -0.09 -10.60 21.09
N VAL A 79 -0.01 -11.93 20.96
CA VAL A 79 -1.05 -12.73 20.27
C VAL A 79 -2.41 -12.60 20.95
N SER A 80 -2.46 -12.63 22.29
CA SER A 80 -3.70 -12.40 23.04
C SER A 80 -4.30 -11.01 22.76
N LYS A 81 -3.44 -10.00 22.57
CA LYS A 81 -3.86 -8.65 22.18
C LYS A 81 -4.42 -8.60 20.76
N ILE A 82 -3.79 -9.30 19.81
CA ILE A 82 -4.32 -9.46 18.45
C ILE A 82 -5.70 -10.11 18.48
N GLN A 83 -5.87 -11.19 19.24
CA GLN A 83 -7.17 -11.88 19.36
C GLN A 83 -8.25 -10.96 19.94
N THR A 84 -7.90 -10.14 20.94
CA THR A 84 -8.80 -9.13 21.50
C THR A 84 -9.20 -8.11 20.44
N LEU A 85 -8.25 -7.62 19.64
CA LEU A 85 -8.52 -6.67 18.57
C LEU A 85 -9.43 -7.26 17.48
N VAL A 86 -9.20 -8.51 17.10
CA VAL A 86 -10.06 -9.24 16.15
C VAL A 86 -11.47 -9.38 16.72
N ALA A 87 -11.62 -9.72 18.00
CA ALA A 87 -12.92 -9.80 18.67
C ALA A 87 -13.64 -8.44 18.69
N LEU A 88 -12.94 -7.34 18.97
CA LEU A 88 -13.48 -5.97 18.90
C LEU A 88 -13.98 -5.60 17.50
N ASN A 89 -13.36 -6.15 16.46
CA ASN A 89 -13.77 -6.00 15.06
C ASN A 89 -14.77 -7.06 14.59
N GLY A 90 -15.49 -7.71 15.52
CA GLY A 90 -16.54 -8.68 15.19
C GLY A 90 -16.02 -10.02 14.67
N GLY A 91 -14.78 -10.37 14.97
CA GLY A 91 -14.13 -11.61 14.54
C GLY A 91 -13.56 -11.56 13.12
N GLY A 92 -13.72 -10.43 12.41
CA GLY A 92 -13.24 -10.23 11.05
C GLY A 92 -11.78 -9.79 10.98
N HIS A 93 -11.15 -10.06 9.84
CA HIS A 93 -9.90 -9.41 9.45
C HIS A 93 -10.20 -8.13 8.66
N TYR A 94 -9.17 -7.30 8.47
CA TYR A 94 -9.28 -6.12 7.61
C TYR A 94 -9.64 -6.57 6.19
N ASP A 95 -10.81 -6.15 5.70
CA ASP A 95 -11.41 -6.64 4.45
C ASP A 95 -11.26 -5.66 3.28
N ASN A 96 -11.31 -6.19 2.06
CA ASN A 96 -11.24 -5.42 0.82
C ASN A 96 -12.30 -4.31 0.73
N SER A 97 -13.46 -4.46 1.37
CA SER A 97 -14.50 -3.43 1.39
C SER A 97 -14.10 -2.14 2.14
N LEU A 98 -13.11 -2.21 3.04
CA LEU A 98 -12.64 -1.09 3.85
C LEU A 98 -11.70 -0.14 3.10
N TYR A 99 -11.09 -0.61 2.01
CA TYR A 99 -10.26 0.23 1.14
C TYR A 99 -11.06 1.35 0.47
N PRO A 100 -10.44 2.49 0.12
CA PRO A 100 -11.03 3.49 -0.75
C PRO A 100 -11.46 2.93 -2.11
N GLN A 101 -12.45 3.55 -2.76
CA GLN A 101 -13.07 3.00 -3.97
C GLN A 101 -12.07 2.72 -5.11
N VAL A 102 -11.13 3.64 -5.33
CA VAL A 102 -10.10 3.51 -6.38
C VAL A 102 -9.20 2.30 -6.10
N GLU A 103 -8.75 2.14 -4.86
CA GLU A 103 -7.92 1.01 -4.44
C GLU A 103 -8.67 -0.32 -4.59
N ARG A 104 -9.98 -0.36 -4.29
CA ARG A 104 -10.81 -1.56 -4.54
C ARG A 104 -10.88 -1.93 -6.02
N TRP A 105 -11.01 -0.95 -6.91
CA TRP A 105 -10.99 -1.22 -8.36
C TRP A 105 -9.64 -1.76 -8.81
N ILE A 106 -8.54 -1.21 -8.28
CA ILE A 106 -7.19 -1.69 -8.59
C ILE A 106 -7.03 -3.14 -8.14
N ARG A 107 -7.38 -3.49 -6.90
CA ARG A 107 -7.30 -4.87 -6.38
C ARG A 107 -8.13 -5.84 -7.22
N LYS A 108 -9.37 -5.47 -7.55
CA LYS A 108 -10.25 -6.29 -8.40
C LYS A 108 -9.67 -6.52 -9.80
N GLU A 109 -9.03 -5.51 -10.38
CA GLU A 109 -8.39 -5.67 -11.69
C GLU A 109 -7.08 -6.47 -11.60
N GLN A 110 -6.31 -6.31 -10.52
CA GLN A 110 -5.12 -7.12 -10.24
C GLN A 110 -5.49 -8.61 -10.11
N GLU A 111 -6.54 -8.94 -9.36
CA GLU A 111 -7.08 -10.31 -9.26
C GLU A 111 -7.46 -10.88 -10.62
N ARG A 112 -8.09 -10.07 -11.49
CA ARG A 112 -8.44 -10.48 -12.86
C ARG A 112 -7.21 -10.73 -13.73
N ILE A 113 -6.19 -9.90 -13.62
CA ILE A 113 -4.93 -10.06 -14.35
C ILE A 113 -4.23 -11.36 -13.92
N LEU A 114 -4.12 -11.60 -12.62
CA LEU A 114 -3.55 -12.83 -12.06
C LEU A 114 -4.36 -14.06 -12.49
N ALA A 115 -5.69 -13.99 -12.43
CA ALA A 115 -6.56 -15.09 -12.88
C ALA A 115 -6.36 -15.42 -14.36
N ARG A 116 -6.20 -14.41 -15.24
CA ARG A 116 -5.91 -14.62 -16.66
C ARG A 116 -4.53 -15.25 -16.90
N ARG A 117 -3.54 -14.92 -16.07
CA ARG A 117 -2.15 -15.39 -16.19
C ARG A 117 -1.85 -16.64 -15.36
N LYS A 118 -2.84 -17.17 -14.62
CA LYS A 118 -2.70 -18.34 -13.74
C LYS A 118 -1.93 -19.50 -14.38
N ASN A 119 -2.28 -19.87 -15.61
CA ASN A 119 -1.63 -21.00 -16.29
C ASN A 119 -0.17 -20.71 -16.66
N GLU A 120 0.16 -19.47 -17.00
CA GLU A 120 1.54 -19.02 -17.28
C GLU A 120 2.40 -19.10 -16.01
N ILE A 121 1.87 -18.60 -14.89
CA ILE A 121 2.53 -18.62 -13.58
C ILE A 121 2.78 -20.07 -13.13
N VAL A 122 1.78 -20.94 -13.23
CA VAL A 122 1.93 -22.38 -12.92
C VAL A 122 2.99 -23.05 -13.81
N GLY A 123 3.08 -22.65 -15.09
CA GLY A 123 4.12 -23.12 -15.99
C GLY A 123 5.52 -22.68 -15.55
N GLN A 124 5.67 -21.43 -15.10
CA GLN A 124 6.93 -20.90 -14.56
C GLN A 124 7.32 -21.60 -13.25
N GLU A 125 6.38 -21.82 -12.33
CA GLU A 125 6.63 -22.58 -11.11
C GLU A 125 7.11 -24.00 -11.40
N ARG A 126 6.49 -24.69 -12.37
CA ARG A 126 6.93 -26.03 -12.77
C ARG A 126 8.37 -26.02 -13.31
N ALA A 127 8.73 -25.01 -14.10
CA ALA A 127 10.09 -24.87 -14.60
C ALA A 127 11.12 -24.60 -13.48
N LEU A 128 10.70 -23.98 -12.37
CA LEU A 128 11.55 -23.84 -11.17
C LEU A 128 11.75 -25.17 -10.46
N LEU A 129 10.69 -26.00 -10.34
CA LEU A 129 10.76 -27.33 -9.74
C LEU A 129 11.75 -28.27 -10.47
N GLU A 130 11.94 -28.07 -11.77
CA GLU A 130 12.91 -28.85 -12.57
C GLU A 130 14.37 -28.41 -12.34
N ARG A 131 14.59 -27.20 -11.81
CA ARG A 131 15.92 -26.57 -11.71
C ARG A 131 16.44 -26.45 -10.28
N PHE A 132 15.55 -26.22 -9.32
CA PHE A 132 15.89 -25.89 -7.94
C PHE A 132 15.26 -26.88 -6.96
N GLN A 133 15.82 -26.98 -5.76
CA GLN A 133 15.37 -27.90 -4.71
C GLN A 133 15.51 -27.26 -3.33
N GLY A 134 14.77 -27.76 -2.35
CA GLY A 134 14.90 -27.31 -0.95
C GLY A 134 14.58 -25.83 -0.77
N GLU A 135 15.40 -25.13 0.02
CA GLU A 135 15.22 -23.72 0.37
C GLU A 135 15.35 -22.79 -0.85
N GLU A 136 16.30 -23.05 -1.75
CA GLU A 136 16.53 -22.25 -2.97
C GLU A 136 15.30 -22.23 -3.89
N LEU A 137 14.61 -23.37 -4.03
CA LEU A 137 13.36 -23.44 -4.79
C LEU A 137 12.26 -22.55 -4.18
N GLU A 138 12.15 -22.55 -2.86
CA GLU A 138 11.12 -21.77 -2.17
C GLU A 138 11.42 -20.27 -2.25
N GLU A 139 12.69 -19.88 -2.15
CA GLU A 139 13.13 -18.50 -2.42
C GLU A 139 12.79 -18.07 -3.85
N GLU A 140 13.12 -18.88 -4.86
CA GLU A 140 12.83 -18.57 -6.27
C GLU A 140 11.32 -18.48 -6.55
N LYS A 141 10.52 -19.37 -5.96
CA LYS A 141 9.05 -19.28 -6.03
C LYS A 141 8.53 -18.00 -5.39
N ASN A 142 9.03 -17.64 -4.20
CA ASN A 142 8.66 -16.39 -3.53
C ASN A 142 9.07 -15.15 -4.33
N GLN A 143 10.21 -15.19 -5.02
CA GLN A 143 10.63 -14.13 -5.93
C GLN A 143 9.79 -14.08 -7.20
N LEU A 144 9.38 -15.21 -7.74
CA LEU A 144 8.46 -15.29 -8.89
C LEU A 144 7.12 -14.63 -8.53
N TRP A 145 6.49 -15.04 -7.43
CA TRP A 145 5.21 -14.48 -6.98
C TRP A 145 5.29 -12.99 -6.72
N ARG A 146 6.32 -12.51 -6.01
CA ARG A 146 6.54 -11.06 -5.82
C ARG A 146 6.59 -10.32 -7.15
N ARG A 147 7.36 -10.81 -8.13
CA ARG A 147 7.44 -10.20 -9.47
C ARG A 147 6.10 -10.20 -10.20
N GLU A 148 5.34 -11.29 -10.12
CA GLU A 148 4.06 -11.40 -10.82
C GLU A 148 2.94 -10.57 -10.17
N GLU A 149 2.94 -10.47 -8.84
CA GLU A 149 2.08 -9.55 -8.09
C GLU A 149 2.38 -8.09 -8.42
N ASP A 150 3.65 -7.68 -8.38
CA ASP A 150 4.08 -6.32 -8.70
C ASP A 150 3.71 -5.92 -10.14
N LYS A 151 3.99 -6.80 -11.11
CA LYS A 151 3.59 -6.57 -12.51
C LYS A 151 2.08 -6.43 -12.64
N SER A 152 1.33 -7.30 -11.98
CA SER A 152 -0.14 -7.28 -12.04
C SER A 152 -0.72 -6.04 -11.36
N ARG A 153 -0.11 -5.59 -10.26
CA ARG A 153 -0.46 -4.35 -9.56
C ARG A 153 -0.28 -3.13 -10.45
N VAL A 154 0.90 -2.99 -11.07
CA VAL A 154 1.20 -1.88 -11.99
C VAL A 154 0.26 -1.88 -13.19
N ALA A 155 -0.02 -3.05 -13.76
CA ALA A 155 -0.95 -3.18 -14.88
C ALA A 155 -2.40 -2.81 -14.48
N ALA A 156 -2.85 -3.21 -13.29
CA ALA A 156 -4.16 -2.85 -12.75
C ALA A 156 -4.29 -1.34 -12.50
N GLU A 157 -3.30 -0.71 -11.87
CA GLU A 157 -3.26 0.74 -11.66
C GLU A 157 -3.35 1.50 -12.99
N LYS A 158 -2.60 1.06 -14.00
CA LYS A 158 -2.65 1.66 -15.34
C LYS A 158 -4.02 1.50 -15.99
N ALA A 159 -4.65 0.32 -15.86
CA ALA A 159 -5.97 0.05 -16.42
C ALA A 159 -7.06 0.91 -15.77
N VAL A 160 -7.09 0.98 -14.43
CA VAL A 160 -8.03 1.82 -13.67
C VAL A 160 -7.80 3.30 -13.97
N ARG A 161 -6.55 3.75 -14.04
CA ARG A 161 -6.22 5.13 -14.43
C ARG A 161 -6.74 5.44 -15.83
N SER A 162 -6.48 4.58 -16.82
CA SER A 162 -6.99 4.79 -18.17
C SER A 162 -8.52 4.88 -18.17
N PHE A 163 -9.20 4.02 -17.43
CA PHE A 163 -10.65 4.05 -17.29
C PHE A 163 -11.19 5.37 -16.69
N LEU A 164 -10.50 5.95 -15.70
CA LEU A 164 -10.93 7.17 -15.03
C LEU A 164 -10.69 8.45 -15.86
N TYR A 165 -9.55 8.55 -16.53
CA TYR A 165 -9.16 9.80 -17.20
C TYR A 165 -9.59 9.88 -18.68
N MET A 166 -9.84 8.75 -19.35
CA MET A 166 -10.26 8.75 -20.76
C MET A 166 -11.60 9.47 -21.01
N PRO A 167 -12.67 9.28 -20.20
CA PRO A 167 -13.93 9.99 -20.43
C PRO A 167 -13.79 11.51 -20.27
N ILE A 168 -13.02 11.97 -19.28
CA ILE A 168 -12.76 13.39 -19.03
C ILE A 168 -12.04 14.00 -20.23
N PHE A 169 -11.05 13.29 -20.77
CA PHE A 169 -10.33 13.71 -21.96
C PHE A 169 -11.24 13.81 -23.20
N ILE A 170 -12.12 12.83 -23.41
CA ILE A 170 -13.08 12.85 -24.53
C ILE A 170 -14.06 14.03 -24.40
N LEU A 171 -14.58 14.30 -23.19
CA LEU A 171 -15.46 15.44 -22.95
C LEU A 171 -14.74 16.77 -23.20
N PHE A 172 -13.48 16.88 -22.78
CA PHE A 172 -12.66 18.08 -23.02
C PHE A 172 -12.44 18.32 -24.53
N LEU A 173 -12.11 17.28 -25.30
CA LEU A 173 -12.00 17.37 -26.76
C LEU A 173 -13.33 17.79 -27.41
N GLY A 174 -14.45 17.23 -26.92
CA GLY A 174 -15.79 17.60 -27.38
C GLY A 174 -16.13 19.06 -27.13
N ALA A 175 -15.80 19.59 -25.95
CA ALA A 175 -16.03 21.00 -25.60
C ALA A 175 -15.22 21.96 -26.48
N ILE A 176 -13.96 21.62 -26.78
CA ILE A 176 -13.11 22.41 -27.67
C ILE A 176 -13.67 22.44 -29.09
N ALA A 177 -14.07 21.27 -29.61
CA ALA A 177 -14.71 21.18 -30.92
C ALA A 177 -16.01 22.02 -30.97
N MET A 178 -16.81 21.99 -29.91
CA MET A 178 -18.03 22.80 -29.80
C MET A 178 -17.72 24.31 -29.84
N VAL A 179 -16.77 24.79 -29.03
CA VAL A 179 -16.37 26.21 -29.01
C VAL A 179 -15.85 26.65 -30.38
N ALA A 180 -15.03 25.83 -31.03
CA ALA A 180 -14.52 26.11 -32.36
C ALA A 180 -15.63 26.22 -33.42
N PHE A 181 -16.61 25.32 -33.37
CA PHE A 181 -17.76 25.35 -34.26
C PHE A 181 -18.57 26.64 -34.14
N PHE A 182 -18.88 27.08 -32.91
CA PHE A 182 -19.64 28.31 -32.68
C PHE A 182 -18.87 29.60 -33.04
N ASN A 183 -17.53 29.58 -32.95
CA ASN A 183 -16.70 30.75 -33.20
C ASN A 183 -16.08 30.79 -34.61
N GLN A 184 -16.42 29.84 -35.50
CA GLN A 184 -15.86 29.72 -36.85
C GLN A 184 -14.32 29.81 -36.88
N LEU A 185 -13.66 29.23 -35.88
CA LEU A 185 -12.20 29.33 -35.76
C LEU A 185 -11.52 28.67 -36.96
N PRO A 186 -10.45 29.27 -37.53
CA PRO A 186 -9.72 28.66 -38.64
C PRO A 186 -9.13 27.30 -38.24
N ILE A 187 -9.35 26.30 -39.08
CA ILE A 187 -8.92 24.89 -38.90
C ILE A 187 -7.45 24.72 -38.46
N PRO A 188 -6.44 25.46 -38.97
CA PRO A 188 -5.04 25.21 -38.57
C PRO A 188 -4.75 25.48 -37.08
N TYR A 189 -5.50 26.34 -36.41
CA TYR A 189 -5.33 26.58 -34.97
C TYR A 189 -5.92 25.44 -34.11
N LEU A 190 -6.91 24.72 -34.63
CA LEU A 190 -7.47 23.53 -34.00
C LEU A 190 -6.48 22.37 -34.01
N GLU A 191 -5.79 22.13 -35.12
CA GLU A 191 -4.82 21.04 -35.24
C GLU A 191 -3.65 21.21 -34.25
N ALA A 192 -3.10 22.42 -34.16
CA ALA A 192 -2.04 22.73 -33.20
C ALA A 192 -2.51 22.60 -31.74
N GLY A 193 -3.72 23.09 -31.43
CA GLY A 193 -4.31 22.98 -30.09
C GLY A 193 -4.57 21.53 -29.67
N ILE A 194 -5.17 20.72 -30.55
CA ILE A 194 -5.45 19.30 -30.29
C ILE A 194 -4.15 18.53 -30.05
N LEU A 195 -3.09 18.79 -30.82
CA LEU A 195 -1.79 18.15 -30.61
C LEU A 195 -1.18 18.51 -29.25
N VAL A 196 -1.21 19.78 -28.86
CA VAL A 196 -0.72 20.22 -27.54
C VAL A 196 -1.52 19.56 -26.42
N ILE A 197 -2.84 19.49 -26.55
CA ILE A 197 -3.73 18.85 -25.57
C ILE A 197 -3.52 17.34 -25.51
N ALA A 198 -3.35 16.68 -26.65
CA ALA A 198 -3.03 15.26 -26.72
C ALA A 198 -1.67 14.98 -26.08
N LEU A 199 -0.67 15.83 -26.30
CA LEU A 199 0.64 15.74 -25.66
C LEU A 199 0.53 15.97 -24.15
N ILE A 200 -0.25 16.96 -23.69
CA ILE A 200 -0.53 17.18 -22.27
C ILE A 200 -1.25 15.98 -21.67
N PHE A 201 -2.22 15.38 -22.36
CA PHE A 201 -2.91 14.19 -21.87
C PHE A 201 -1.99 12.97 -21.81
N LEU A 202 -1.16 12.74 -22.83
CA LEU A 202 -0.13 11.70 -22.82
C LEU A 202 0.90 11.94 -21.71
N TYR A 203 1.30 13.19 -21.48
CA TYR A 203 2.20 13.59 -20.41
C TYR A 203 1.56 13.40 -19.04
N VAL A 204 0.33 13.85 -18.82
CA VAL A 204 -0.42 13.67 -17.56
C VAL A 204 -0.66 12.18 -17.32
N THR A 205 -1.10 11.39 -18.30
CA THR A 205 -1.26 9.93 -18.12
C THR A 205 0.06 9.18 -17.91
N ARG A 206 1.20 9.76 -18.32
CA ARG A 206 2.55 9.22 -18.09
C ARG A 206 3.16 9.66 -16.75
N GLU A 207 2.92 10.91 -16.33
CA GLU A 207 3.67 11.60 -15.28
C GLU A 207 2.82 12.02 -14.07
N SER A 208 1.48 12.05 -14.17
CA SER A 208 0.62 12.27 -13.01
C SER A 208 0.55 11.01 -12.15
N ILE A 209 1.44 11.05 -11.18
CA ILE A 209 1.43 10.35 -9.91
C ILE A 209 0.01 10.44 -9.32
N LEU A 210 -0.79 9.35 -9.40
CA LEU A 210 -1.65 9.00 -8.26
C LEU A 210 -0.77 9.22 -7.03
N PRO A 211 -1.18 10.03 -6.03
CA PRO A 211 -0.30 10.45 -4.92
C PRO A 211 0.49 9.23 -4.55
N LYS A 212 1.81 9.23 -4.82
CA LYS A 212 2.64 8.02 -4.91
C LYS A 212 2.05 7.07 -3.89
N ILE A 213 1.27 6.06 -4.30
CA ILE A 213 1.05 4.92 -3.42
C ILE A 213 2.46 4.39 -3.51
N PRO A 214 3.35 4.75 -2.57
CA PRO A 214 4.75 4.52 -2.80
C PRO A 214 4.79 3.01 -2.94
N GLY A 215 5.53 2.54 -3.94
CA GLY A 215 5.98 1.17 -3.93
C GLY A 215 6.73 0.96 -2.62
N LEU A 216 5.98 0.66 -1.56
CA LEU A 216 6.50 0.38 -0.23
C LEU A 216 7.09 -1.03 -0.22
N LEU A 217 6.75 -1.87 -1.20
CA LEU A 217 7.53 -3.06 -1.50
C LEU A 217 8.96 -2.74 -2.00
N GLN A 218 9.25 -1.50 -2.44
CA GLN A 218 10.58 -1.07 -2.87
C GLN A 218 11.30 -0.14 -1.88
N ARG A 219 10.62 0.35 -0.84
CA ARG A 219 11.20 1.24 0.18
C ARG A 219 11.14 0.73 1.62
N ILE A 220 10.46 -0.38 1.88
CA ILE A 220 10.76 -1.19 3.05
C ILE A 220 12.10 -1.87 2.74
N GLN A 221 13.21 -1.16 3.03
CA GLN A 221 14.41 -1.85 3.45
C GLN A 221 13.99 -2.63 4.69
N TRP A 222 13.63 -3.90 4.51
CA TRP A 222 13.70 -4.84 5.61
C TRP A 222 15.14 -4.75 6.12
N PRO A 223 15.39 -4.30 7.36
CA PRO A 223 16.70 -4.54 7.95
C PRO A 223 16.90 -6.05 7.88
N GLU A 224 18.09 -6.48 7.46
CA GLU A 224 18.57 -7.84 7.69
C GLU A 224 18.57 -8.12 9.20
N MET A 225 17.40 -8.42 9.75
CA MET A 225 17.20 -8.87 11.12
C MET A 225 16.56 -10.24 10.99
N LEU A 226 17.39 -11.21 10.59
CA LEU A 226 17.28 -12.65 10.89
C LEU A 226 18.46 -13.40 10.20
N THR A 227 19.69 -12.87 10.29
CA THR A 227 20.89 -13.70 10.13
C THR A 227 21.46 -13.99 11.52
N PRO A 228 21.48 -15.25 11.97
CA PRO A 228 22.29 -15.61 13.12
C PRO A 228 23.74 -15.54 12.65
N ARG A 229 24.47 -14.51 13.09
CA ARG A 229 25.93 -14.58 13.06
C ARG A 229 26.35 -15.55 14.16
N HIS A 230 26.90 -16.68 13.72
CA HIS A 230 27.65 -17.65 14.51
C HIS A 230 28.70 -16.99 15.40
#